data_AF-A0A9J6QTU8-F1
#
_entry.id   AF-A0A9J6QTU8-F1
#
_cell.length_a   1.000
_cell.length_b   1.000
_cell.length_c   1.000
_cell.angle_alpha   90.00
_cell.angle_beta   90.00
_cell.angle_gamma   90.00
#
_symmetry.space_group_name_H-M   'P 1'
#
loop_
_entity.id
_entity.type
_entity.pdbx_description
1 polymer ?
#
loop_
_entity_poly.entity_id
_entity_poly.type
_entity_poly.pdbx_seq_one_letter_code
_entity_poly.pdbx_strand_id
1 'polypeptide(L)'
;MDKQMFASMIVKYWYLVEFLGQPNFPAQSKKGRKLCQEAADGNISYKQLTVYHTLPGKVLRLQKRTENLPSDPGAALKQDMRTYYSYGVISDEINLCLGKMERYVLAERLKQAFRPDLELPEKNHSPVCLIGMKCDKQGRYIPGSINISPLAWGVNQLLAHADELTEENIADFLSIDMYQLNMNQWDNQLVELEDEAKVGKILTSSLLTSITKSIERKYLSYVIQPGQEMNWEGVLIYRRYRTEEIKAQDADVFHYSDLYNSFFANDLNMVEQAISYGKMDQNPLGNAIFDYITGVYAEENPNLHWMNLQERIDVQRTWEKGKKQEQADFFHHHLDIDKAPLGKWPSRFMPCLMQQLAINLSWKPSSENLPIFSVNGPPGTGKTTLLKEIIAGNVVERACMLAKYEDPDEAFVQKCFQDGDKPHCGYSKFYWGYYDFNDEQLKDYGMLVASSNNAAVENITKELPDRNCVAKRDTA
;
A
#
# COMPACT_ATOMS: atom_id res chain seq x y z
N MET A 1 -16.25 24.43 -13.01
CA MET A 1 -15.13 23.77 -12.32
C MET A 1 -14.11 23.38 -13.37
N ASP A 2 -12.83 23.63 -13.14
CA ASP A 2 -11.77 23.24 -14.08
C ASP A 2 -11.47 21.73 -13.98
N LYS A 3 -10.99 21.12 -15.07
CA LYS A 3 -10.72 19.68 -15.15
C LYS A 3 -9.64 19.24 -14.16
N GLN A 4 -8.61 20.05 -13.95
CA GLN A 4 -7.51 19.77 -13.03
C GLN A 4 -7.99 19.82 -11.58
N MET A 5 -8.80 20.84 -11.24
CA MET A 5 -9.41 20.94 -9.92
C MET A 5 -10.30 19.72 -9.63
N PHE A 6 -11.10 19.28 -10.60
CA PHE A 6 -11.96 18.11 -10.43
C PHE A 6 -11.15 16.81 -10.29
N ALA A 7 -10.08 16.64 -11.08
CA ALA A 7 -9.17 15.51 -10.93
C ALA A 7 -8.51 15.48 -9.54
N SER A 8 -8.05 16.63 -9.04
CA SER A 8 -7.53 16.76 -7.67
C SER A 8 -8.57 16.33 -6.62
N MET A 9 -9.83 16.76 -6.76
CA MET A 9 -10.91 16.33 -5.85
C MET A 9 -11.11 14.81 -5.84
N ILE A 10 -11.07 14.15 -7.00
CA ILE A 10 -11.20 12.69 -7.09
C ILE A 10 -10.01 11.99 -6.41
N VAL A 11 -8.79 12.46 -6.66
CA VAL A 11 -7.58 11.88 -6.03
C VAL A 11 -7.62 12.09 -4.52
N LYS A 12 -7.99 13.28 -4.04
CA LYS A 12 -8.19 13.57 -2.61
C LYS A 12 -9.21 12.64 -1.98
N TYR A 13 -10.34 12.37 -2.65
CA TYR A 13 -11.33 11.41 -2.16
C TYR A 13 -10.74 10.02 -1.94
N TRP A 14 -10.06 9.45 -2.95
CA TRP A 14 -9.45 8.12 -2.82
C TRP A 14 -8.34 8.09 -1.78
N TYR A 15 -7.53 9.15 -1.72
CA TYR A 15 -6.51 9.32 -0.68
C TYR A 15 -7.14 9.26 0.72
N LEU A 16 -8.24 9.98 0.96
CA LEU A 16 -8.92 9.97 2.27
C LEU A 16 -9.52 8.60 2.59
N VAL A 17 -10.10 7.91 1.61
CA VAL A 17 -10.63 6.55 1.80
C VAL A 17 -9.52 5.60 2.25
N GLU A 18 -8.35 5.69 1.61
CA GLU A 18 -7.18 4.89 1.97
C GLU A 18 -6.57 5.27 3.33
N PHE A 19 -6.43 6.58 3.59
CA PHE A 19 -5.81 7.10 4.81
C PHE A 19 -6.67 6.86 6.06
N LEU A 20 -7.98 7.07 5.97
CA LEU A 20 -8.94 6.79 7.04
C LEU A 20 -9.32 5.30 7.10
N GLY A 21 -8.90 4.52 6.09
CA GLY A 21 -9.11 3.09 5.98
C GLY A 21 -8.34 2.30 7.04
N GLN A 22 -8.88 2.22 8.25
CA GLN A 22 -8.24 1.47 9.34
C GLN A 22 -8.67 -0.01 9.31
N PRO A 23 -7.82 -1.00 9.67
CA PRO A 23 -8.25 -2.39 9.89
C PRO A 23 -8.99 -2.59 11.23
N ASN A 24 -9.64 -3.74 11.40
CA ASN A 24 -10.25 -4.11 12.68
C ASN A 24 -9.18 -4.35 13.75
N PHE A 25 -9.57 -4.17 15.02
CA PHE A 25 -8.71 -4.44 16.17
C PHE A 25 -8.13 -5.86 16.05
N PRO A 26 -6.80 -6.04 16.19
CA PRO A 26 -6.18 -7.32 15.94
C PRO A 26 -6.76 -8.45 16.79
N ALA A 27 -7.06 -9.56 16.14
CA ALA A 27 -7.58 -10.75 16.79
C ALA A 27 -6.83 -12.00 16.32
N GLN A 28 -6.32 -12.78 17.28
CA GLN A 28 -5.63 -14.02 16.96
C GLN A 28 -6.61 -15.03 16.36
N SER A 29 -6.24 -15.60 15.20
CA SER A 29 -7.02 -16.64 14.52
C SER A 29 -7.13 -17.92 15.37
N LYS A 30 -8.18 -18.73 15.13
CA LYS A 30 -8.37 -20.02 15.81
C LYS A 30 -7.15 -20.94 15.65
N LYS A 31 -6.56 -20.97 14.44
CA LYS A 31 -5.34 -21.71 14.15
C LYS A 31 -4.18 -21.18 15.00
N GLY A 32 -3.95 -19.87 15.02
CA GLY A 32 -2.88 -19.24 15.82
C GLY A 32 -3.00 -19.55 17.32
N ARG A 33 -4.21 -19.49 17.88
CA ARG A 33 -4.46 -19.85 19.29
C ARG A 33 -4.09 -21.29 19.59
N LYS A 34 -4.48 -22.23 18.72
CA LYS A 34 -4.15 -23.65 18.86
C LYS A 34 -2.64 -23.88 18.84
N LEU A 35 -1.91 -23.20 17.94
CA LEU A 35 -0.45 -23.28 17.86
C LEU A 35 0.22 -22.79 19.15
N CYS A 36 -0.22 -21.65 19.69
CA CYS A 36 0.29 -21.15 20.96
C CYS A 36 -0.02 -22.10 22.12
N GLN A 37 -1.22 -22.69 22.16
CA GLN A 37 -1.58 -23.65 23.20
C GLN A 37 -0.71 -24.91 23.13
N GLU A 38 -0.55 -25.51 21.95
CA GLU A 38 0.33 -26.67 21.73
C GLU A 38 1.77 -26.36 22.17
N ALA A 39 2.28 -25.16 21.86
CA ALA A 39 3.61 -24.74 22.26
C ALA A 39 3.75 -24.50 23.77
N ALA A 40 2.72 -23.96 24.43
CA ALA A 40 2.68 -23.78 25.89
C ALA A 40 2.68 -25.13 26.63
N ASP A 41 2.06 -26.15 26.04
CA ASP A 41 2.06 -27.53 26.55
C ASP A 41 3.39 -28.27 26.27
N GLY A 42 4.37 -27.62 25.62
CA GLY A 42 5.70 -28.16 25.35
C GLY A 42 5.89 -28.80 23.96
N ASN A 43 4.92 -28.69 23.04
CA ASN A 43 5.03 -29.21 21.68
C ASN A 43 5.92 -28.29 20.80
N ILE A 44 6.93 -28.89 20.15
CA ILE A 44 7.96 -28.17 19.38
C ILE A 44 7.87 -28.43 17.87
N SER A 45 6.66 -28.60 17.35
CA SER A 45 6.42 -28.93 15.94
C SER A 45 6.60 -27.77 14.96
N TYR A 46 6.67 -26.52 15.43
CA TYR A 46 6.72 -25.32 14.57
C TYR A 46 8.05 -24.58 14.67
N LYS A 47 8.41 -23.86 13.61
CA LYS A 47 9.62 -23.01 13.56
C LYS A 47 9.46 -21.71 14.36
N GLN A 48 8.24 -21.15 14.33
CA GLN A 48 7.91 -19.87 14.94
C GLN A 48 6.46 -19.82 15.43
N LEU A 49 6.17 -18.87 16.33
CA LEU A 49 4.85 -18.60 16.88
C LEU A 49 4.54 -17.11 16.78
N THR A 50 3.29 -16.75 16.49
CA THR A 50 2.81 -15.37 16.65
C THR A 50 1.94 -15.30 17.89
N VAL A 51 2.46 -14.62 18.91
CA VAL A 51 1.85 -14.51 20.24
C VAL A 51 0.98 -13.26 20.31
N TYR A 52 -0.21 -13.40 20.87
CA TYR A 52 -1.12 -12.29 21.18
C TYR A 52 -1.31 -12.28 22.70
N HIS A 53 -0.64 -11.36 23.40
CA HIS A 53 -0.74 -11.23 24.85
C HIS A 53 -1.70 -10.09 25.19
N THR A 54 -2.78 -10.38 25.93
CA THR A 54 -3.76 -9.36 26.30
C THR A 54 -3.26 -8.54 27.49
N LEU A 55 -3.26 -7.22 27.35
CA LEU A 55 -2.98 -6.29 28.45
C LEU A 55 -4.30 -5.78 29.05
N PRO A 56 -4.50 -5.91 30.37
CA PRO A 56 -5.73 -5.45 31.00
C PRO A 56 -5.81 -3.92 30.94
N GLY A 57 -6.94 -3.39 30.44
CA GLY A 57 -7.29 -1.99 30.64
C GLY A 57 -7.55 -1.76 32.14
N LYS A 58 -7.12 -0.65 32.72
CA LYS A 58 -7.37 -0.33 34.14
C LYS A 58 -8.85 -0.02 34.39
N VAL A 59 -9.72 -1.02 34.30
CA VAL A 59 -11.00 -1.16 35.03
C VAL A 59 -11.30 -2.67 35.17
N LEU A 60 -10.66 -3.33 36.14
CA LEU A 60 -11.17 -4.57 36.72
C LEU A 60 -11.79 -4.22 38.07
N ARG A 61 -13.08 -3.81 38.03
CA ARG A 61 -13.92 -3.83 39.23
C ARG A 61 -14.09 -5.29 39.65
N LEU A 62 -13.58 -5.62 40.84
CA LEU A 62 -14.26 -6.44 41.85
C LEU A 62 -14.92 -7.78 41.42
N GLN A 63 -14.49 -8.42 40.33
CA GLN A 63 -14.81 -9.81 40.06
C GLN A 63 -13.56 -10.67 40.14
N LYS A 64 -13.58 -11.52 41.18
CA LYS A 64 -12.67 -12.61 41.51
C LYS A 64 -12.01 -13.24 40.27
N ARG A 65 -10.66 -13.31 40.31
CA ARG A 65 -9.70 -13.98 39.39
C ARG A 65 -9.05 -13.12 38.29
N THR A 66 -8.28 -12.12 38.70
CA THR A 66 -7.09 -11.69 37.93
C THR A 66 -5.93 -11.48 38.89
N GLU A 67 -5.51 -12.56 39.55
CA GLU A 67 -4.21 -12.57 40.22
C GLU A 67 -3.15 -12.79 39.14
N ASN A 68 -2.25 -11.82 38.99
CA ASN A 68 -0.98 -11.88 38.26
C ASN A 68 -0.96 -11.68 36.73
N LEU A 69 -1.92 -10.98 36.09
CA LEU A 69 -1.68 -10.53 34.71
C LEU A 69 -0.77 -9.27 34.68
N PRO A 70 0.31 -9.28 33.88
CA PRO A 70 1.22 -8.16 33.73
C PRO A 70 0.50 -7.00 33.04
N SER A 71 0.78 -5.80 33.52
CA SER A 71 0.12 -4.56 33.05
C SER A 71 1.03 -3.69 32.18
N ASP A 72 2.29 -4.09 32.02
CA ASP A 72 3.28 -3.46 31.15
C ASP A 72 3.90 -4.49 30.18
N PRO A 73 4.41 -4.06 29.02
CA PRO A 73 4.97 -4.96 28.01
C PRO A 73 6.18 -5.74 28.50
N GLY A 74 7.09 -5.11 29.24
CA GLY A 74 8.31 -5.78 29.72
C GLY A 74 8.01 -6.98 30.62
N ALA A 75 7.02 -6.84 31.52
CA ALA A 75 6.56 -7.93 32.38
C ALA A 75 5.83 -9.03 31.58
N ALA A 76 5.00 -8.66 30.59
CA ALA A 76 4.31 -9.61 29.71
C ALA A 76 5.30 -10.47 28.91
N LEU A 77 6.31 -9.85 28.30
CA LEU A 77 7.33 -10.55 27.52
C LEU A 77 8.15 -11.54 28.38
N LYS A 78 8.45 -11.16 29.64
CA LYS A 78 9.13 -12.03 30.61
C LYS A 78 8.26 -13.20 31.06
N GLN A 79 6.96 -13.00 31.25
CA GLN A 79 6.04 -14.09 31.58
C GLN A 79 5.96 -15.09 30.42
N ASP A 80 5.75 -14.59 29.21
CA ASP A 80 5.63 -15.44 28.02
C ASP A 80 6.93 -16.19 27.71
N MET A 81 8.08 -15.69 28.16
CA MET A 81 9.35 -16.44 28.09
C MET A 81 9.30 -17.74 28.89
N ARG A 82 8.61 -17.74 30.03
CA ARG A 82 8.43 -18.94 30.86
C ARG A 82 7.43 -19.90 30.23
N THR A 83 6.37 -19.37 29.62
CA THR A 83 5.34 -20.15 28.94
C THR A 83 5.86 -20.81 27.67
N TYR A 84 6.60 -20.07 26.84
CA TYR A 84 7.11 -20.53 25.55
C TYR A 84 8.63 -20.78 25.59
N TYR A 85 9.09 -21.53 26.60
CA TYR A 85 10.53 -21.74 26.86
C TYR A 85 11.29 -22.35 25.67
N SER A 86 10.62 -23.16 24.84
CA SER A 86 11.20 -23.78 23.63
C SER A 86 11.35 -22.80 22.45
N TYR A 87 10.81 -21.59 22.57
CA TYR A 87 10.86 -20.52 21.57
C TYR A 87 11.49 -19.27 22.20
N GLY A 88 12.77 -19.38 22.54
CA GLY A 88 13.50 -18.39 23.35
C GLY A 88 13.87 -17.09 22.62
N VAL A 89 13.87 -17.08 21.29
CA VAL A 89 14.21 -15.91 20.47
C VAL A 89 12.94 -15.11 20.18
N ILE A 90 13.01 -13.78 20.19
CA ILE A 90 11.87 -12.88 19.99
C ILE A 90 12.13 -11.90 18.83
N SER A 91 11.07 -11.46 18.16
CA SER A 91 11.13 -10.38 17.17
C SER A 91 11.68 -9.08 17.78
N ASP A 92 12.38 -8.30 16.97
CA ASP A 92 12.96 -7.02 17.42
C ASP A 92 11.89 -5.95 17.66
N GLU A 93 10.82 -6.00 16.87
CA GLU A 93 9.64 -5.16 17.05
C GLU A 93 8.50 -5.96 17.69
N ILE A 94 7.93 -5.39 18.75
CA ILE A 94 6.69 -5.85 19.38
C ILE A 94 5.61 -4.80 19.15
N ASN A 95 4.53 -5.21 18.49
CA ASN A 95 3.40 -4.33 18.18
C ASN A 95 2.50 -4.23 19.42
N LEU A 96 2.21 -3.02 19.87
CA LEU A 96 1.28 -2.72 20.95
C LEU A 96 0.06 -2.00 20.39
N CYS A 97 -1.12 -2.60 20.55
CA CYS A 97 -2.40 -2.00 20.20
C CYS A 97 -3.21 -1.76 21.48
N LEU A 98 -3.68 -0.54 21.70
CA LEU A 98 -4.41 -0.12 22.90
C LEU A 98 -5.74 0.51 22.52
N GLY A 99 -6.77 0.13 23.26
CA GLY A 99 -8.07 0.76 23.18
C GLY A 99 -8.91 0.26 22.00
N LYS A 100 -10.20 0.09 22.26
CA LYS A 100 -11.18 -0.39 21.28
C LYS A 100 -12.32 0.62 21.18
N MET A 101 -12.68 0.98 19.95
CA MET A 101 -13.88 1.75 19.67
C MET A 101 -14.59 1.17 18.45
N GLU A 102 -15.90 1.05 18.49
CA GLU A 102 -16.67 0.60 17.33
C GLU A 102 -16.67 1.68 16.23
N ARG A 103 -16.46 1.27 14.98
CA ARG A 103 -16.53 2.21 13.83
C ARG A 103 -17.85 2.96 13.78
N TYR A 104 -18.94 2.27 14.10
CA TYR A 104 -20.28 2.85 14.13
C TYR A 104 -20.36 4.07 15.07
N VAL A 105 -19.68 4.08 16.21
CA VAL A 105 -19.67 5.23 17.14
C VAL A 105 -19.08 6.48 16.48
N LEU A 106 -17.98 6.32 15.73
CA LEU A 106 -17.33 7.41 15.02
C LEU A 106 -18.19 7.92 13.85
N ALA A 107 -18.76 7.00 13.06
CA ALA A 107 -19.63 7.32 11.94
C ALA A 107 -20.92 8.03 12.38
N GLU A 108 -21.57 7.51 13.44
CA GLU A 108 -22.77 8.10 14.03
C GLU A 108 -22.49 9.51 14.56
N ARG A 109 -21.31 9.75 15.15
CA ARG A 109 -20.96 11.09 15.63
C ARG A 109 -20.81 12.10 14.50
N LEU A 110 -20.18 11.71 13.39
CA LEU A 110 -20.08 12.56 12.19
C LEU A 110 -21.45 12.84 11.58
N LYS A 111 -22.31 11.82 11.49
CA LYS A 111 -23.70 11.96 11.04
C LYS A 111 -24.42 13.01 11.88
N GLN A 112 -24.37 12.90 13.20
CA GLN A 112 -25.05 13.84 14.11
C GLN A 112 -24.56 15.28 13.96
N ALA A 113 -23.28 15.49 13.65
CA ALA A 113 -22.71 16.83 13.50
C ALA A 113 -23.04 17.47 12.14
N PHE A 114 -22.89 16.71 11.04
CA PHE A 114 -22.88 17.29 9.71
C PHE A 114 -24.11 16.95 8.88
N ARG A 115 -24.71 15.77 9.08
CA ARG A 115 -25.78 15.24 8.24
C ARG A 115 -26.78 14.40 9.07
N PRO A 116 -27.54 15.03 9.99
CA PRO A 116 -28.43 14.30 10.89
C PRO A 116 -29.48 13.45 10.17
N ASP A 117 -29.90 13.88 8.97
CA ASP A 117 -30.89 13.20 8.14
C ASP A 117 -30.34 12.04 7.30
N LEU A 118 -29.02 11.81 7.30
CA LEU A 118 -28.40 10.75 6.49
C LEU A 118 -28.72 9.37 7.07
N GLU A 119 -29.32 8.49 6.27
CA GLU A 119 -29.42 7.07 6.61
C GLU A 119 -28.09 6.36 6.33
N LEU A 120 -27.45 5.83 7.37
CA LEU A 120 -26.23 5.05 7.22
C LEU A 120 -26.61 3.64 6.70
N PRO A 121 -26.04 3.20 5.56
CA PRO A 121 -26.44 1.96 4.91
C PRO A 121 -26.13 0.69 5.74
N GLU A 122 -25.10 0.71 6.59
CA GLU A 122 -24.74 -0.41 7.47
C GLU A 122 -24.16 0.04 8.82
N LYS A 123 -24.56 -0.63 9.92
CA LYS A 123 -23.97 -0.44 11.25
C LYS A 123 -22.79 -1.39 11.46
N ASN A 124 -21.58 -0.92 11.16
CA ASN A 124 -20.36 -1.69 11.39
C ASN A 124 -19.87 -1.56 12.84
N HIS A 125 -20.19 -2.56 13.67
CA HIS A 125 -19.77 -2.63 15.07
C HIS A 125 -18.36 -3.22 15.27
N SER A 126 -17.60 -3.45 14.19
CA SER A 126 -16.23 -3.97 14.33
C SER A 126 -15.36 -2.94 15.08
N PRO A 127 -14.63 -3.35 16.12
CA PRO A 127 -13.77 -2.43 16.86
C PRO A 127 -12.55 -2.04 16.03
N VAL A 128 -12.11 -0.80 16.14
CA VAL A 128 -10.82 -0.30 15.66
C VAL A 128 -9.89 -0.05 16.85
N CYS A 129 -8.58 -0.10 16.59
CA CYS A 129 -7.55 0.22 17.58
C CYS A 129 -7.42 1.74 17.74
N LEU A 130 -7.35 2.25 18.97
CA LEU A 130 -7.24 3.69 19.20
C LEU A 130 -5.79 4.19 19.20
N ILE A 131 -4.86 3.38 19.70
CA ILE A 131 -3.43 3.71 19.74
C ILE A 131 -2.63 2.48 19.34
N GLY A 132 -1.81 2.63 18.30
CA GLY A 132 -0.77 1.68 17.95
C GLY A 132 0.60 2.26 18.32
N MET A 133 1.51 1.43 18.81
CA MET A 133 2.93 1.77 18.94
C MET A 133 3.78 0.51 18.88
N LYS A 134 5.10 0.64 18.83
CA LYS A 134 6.03 -0.48 18.89
C LYS A 134 6.98 -0.34 20.08
N CYS A 135 7.42 -1.48 20.61
CA CYS A 135 8.48 -1.54 21.60
C CYS A 135 9.49 -2.64 21.28
N ASP A 136 10.69 -2.55 21.85
CA ASP A 136 11.71 -3.57 21.77
C ASP A 136 11.45 -4.73 22.76
N LYS A 137 12.34 -5.73 22.74
CA LYS A 137 12.28 -6.92 23.61
C LYS A 137 12.38 -6.63 25.11
N GLN A 138 12.80 -5.42 25.51
CA GLN A 138 12.81 -4.96 26.90
C GLN A 138 11.55 -4.17 27.26
N GLY A 139 10.68 -3.88 26.30
CA GLY A 139 9.51 -3.03 26.47
C GLY A 139 9.85 -1.53 26.43
N ARG A 140 11.00 -1.14 25.86
CA ARG A 140 11.28 0.27 25.54
C ARG A 140 10.59 0.63 24.23
N TYR A 141 9.96 1.79 24.21
CA TYR A 141 9.32 2.35 23.03
C TYR A 141 10.31 2.45 21.84
N ILE A 142 9.82 2.21 20.62
CA ILE A 142 10.59 2.45 19.39
C ILE A 142 10.21 3.86 18.88
N PRO A 143 11.16 4.83 18.82
CA PRO A 143 10.90 6.17 18.32
C PRO A 143 10.26 6.17 16.92
N GLY A 144 9.34 7.10 16.70
CA GLY A 144 8.56 7.25 15.46
C GLY A 144 7.43 6.24 15.26
N SER A 145 7.17 5.33 16.21
CA SER A 145 6.21 4.23 16.01
C SER A 145 4.79 4.49 16.51
N ILE A 146 4.55 5.55 17.28
CA ILE A 146 3.21 5.86 17.79
C ILE A 146 2.28 6.34 16.68
N ASN A 147 1.10 5.71 16.63
CA ASN A 147 0.00 6.04 15.74
C ASN A 147 -1.28 6.12 16.55
N ILE A 148 -2.05 7.18 16.35
CA ILE A 148 -3.41 7.30 16.88
C ILE A 148 -4.36 6.95 15.75
N SER A 149 -5.50 6.32 16.05
CA SER A 149 -6.51 5.96 15.05
C SER A 149 -6.75 7.12 14.07
N PRO A 150 -6.45 6.96 12.77
CA PRO A 150 -6.70 8.00 11.76
C PRO A 150 -8.18 8.39 11.72
N LEU A 151 -9.08 7.43 11.99
CA LEU A 151 -10.51 7.68 12.14
C LEU A 151 -10.83 8.57 13.34
N ALA A 152 -10.33 8.24 14.53
CA ALA A 152 -10.58 9.05 15.73
C ALA A 152 -9.95 10.45 15.61
N TRP A 153 -8.72 10.51 15.10
CA TRP A 153 -8.04 11.77 14.79
C TRP A 153 -8.83 12.60 13.78
N GLY A 154 -9.25 12.01 12.66
CA GLY A 154 -9.96 12.72 11.59
C GLY A 154 -11.33 13.23 12.04
N VAL A 155 -12.09 12.41 12.77
CA VAL A 155 -13.36 12.82 13.37
C VAL A 155 -13.15 14.00 14.32
N ASN A 156 -12.13 13.95 15.17
CA ASN A 156 -11.80 15.06 16.05
C ASN A 156 -11.42 16.32 15.27
N GLN A 157 -10.61 16.20 14.22
CA GLN A 157 -10.22 17.34 13.40
C GLN A 157 -11.45 18.03 12.79
N LEU A 158 -12.37 17.26 12.22
CA LEU A 158 -13.59 17.80 11.62
C LEU A 158 -14.49 18.45 12.66
N LEU A 159 -14.72 17.79 13.80
CA LEU A 159 -15.60 18.33 14.84
C LEU A 159 -15.02 19.58 15.52
N ALA A 160 -13.69 19.65 15.67
CA ALA A 160 -13.03 20.80 16.25
C ALA A 160 -13.07 22.06 15.36
N HIS A 161 -13.20 21.89 14.04
CA HIS A 161 -13.24 22.97 13.06
C HIS A 161 -14.60 23.04 12.35
N ALA A 162 -15.67 22.54 12.99
CA ALA A 162 -16.98 22.38 12.35
C ALA A 162 -17.52 23.69 11.73
N ASP A 163 -17.20 24.84 12.32
CA ASP A 163 -17.62 26.16 11.86
C ASP A 163 -16.81 26.68 10.64
N GLU A 164 -15.67 26.07 10.32
CA GLU A 164 -14.76 26.44 9.22
C GLU A 164 -14.87 25.50 8.00
N LEU A 165 -15.59 24.38 8.15
CA LEU A 165 -15.69 23.35 7.13
C LEU A 165 -16.63 23.76 5.99
N THR A 166 -16.19 23.46 4.78
CA THR A 166 -16.96 23.55 3.53
C THR A 166 -16.77 22.25 2.75
N GLU A 167 -17.67 21.95 1.81
CA GLU A 167 -17.52 20.75 0.96
C GLU A 167 -16.19 20.74 0.18
N GLU A 168 -15.61 21.91 -0.07
CA GLU A 168 -14.38 22.09 -0.84
C GLU A 168 -13.10 21.94 0.00
N ASN A 169 -13.15 22.22 1.32
CA ASN A 169 -11.94 22.26 2.16
C ASN A 169 -11.81 21.11 3.18
N ILE A 170 -12.82 20.25 3.34
CA ILE A 170 -12.81 19.13 4.32
C ILE A 170 -11.54 18.28 4.19
N ALA A 171 -11.11 18.01 2.96
CA ALA A 171 -9.94 17.19 2.70
C ALA A 171 -8.63 17.83 3.21
N ASP A 172 -8.56 19.17 3.21
CA ASP A 172 -7.34 19.89 3.61
C ASP A 172 -7.11 19.79 5.13
N PHE A 173 -8.17 19.63 5.92
CA PHE A 173 -8.08 19.38 7.36
C PHE A 173 -7.65 17.96 7.73
N LEU A 174 -7.66 17.04 6.75
CA LEU A 174 -7.42 15.61 6.90
C LEU A 174 -6.11 15.17 6.22
N SER A 175 -5.13 16.06 6.10
CA SER A 175 -3.85 15.78 5.45
C SER A 175 -2.91 14.91 6.29
N ILE A 176 -2.12 14.10 5.59
CA ILE A 176 -1.10 13.21 6.17
C ILE A 176 -0.03 14.01 6.91
N ASP A 177 0.34 15.17 6.38
CA ASP A 177 1.36 16.03 6.95
C ASP A 177 0.91 16.54 8.33
N MET A 178 -0.36 16.94 8.45
CA MET A 178 -0.95 17.37 9.72
C MET A 178 -1.05 16.21 10.71
N TYR A 179 -1.44 15.03 10.24
CA TYR A 179 -1.45 13.81 11.06
C TYR A 179 -0.05 13.46 11.58
N GLN A 180 0.97 13.45 10.73
CA GLN A 180 2.36 13.16 11.10
C GLN A 180 2.91 14.21 12.08
N LEU A 181 2.61 15.49 11.86
CA LEU A 181 2.95 16.56 12.81
C LEU A 181 2.33 16.29 14.20
N ASN A 182 1.06 15.85 14.23
CA ASN A 182 0.37 15.47 15.45
C ASN A 182 1.01 14.25 16.12
N MET A 183 1.39 13.22 15.36
CA MET A 183 2.04 12.02 15.90
C MET A 183 3.42 12.35 16.48
N ASN A 184 4.19 13.23 15.83
CA ASN A 184 5.49 13.70 16.32
C ASN A 184 5.40 14.38 17.71
N GLN A 185 4.29 15.07 18.02
CA GLN A 185 4.07 15.64 19.35
C GLN A 185 3.95 14.57 20.44
N TRP A 186 3.34 13.42 20.10
CA TRP A 186 3.22 12.29 21.02
C TRP A 186 4.50 11.48 21.11
N ASP A 187 5.17 11.31 19.97
CA ASP A 187 6.48 10.66 19.90
C ASP A 187 7.49 11.32 20.85
N ASN A 188 7.56 12.66 20.82
CA ASN A 188 8.43 13.44 21.70
C ASN A 188 8.17 13.22 23.21
N GLN A 189 6.96 12.79 23.61
CA GLN A 189 6.66 12.47 25.02
C GLN A 189 7.15 11.09 25.43
N LEU A 190 7.33 10.19 24.46
CA LEU A 190 7.74 8.80 24.63
C LEU A 190 9.25 8.57 24.49
N VAL A 191 9.99 9.59 24.09
CA VAL A 191 11.45 9.55 23.95
C VAL A 191 12.16 10.36 25.04
N GLU A 192 13.41 10.02 25.28
CA GLU A 192 14.37 10.72 26.13
C GLU A 192 15.72 10.85 25.39
N LEU A 193 16.58 11.76 25.85
CA LEU A 193 17.90 11.97 25.27
C LEU A 193 18.93 11.17 26.08
N GLU A 194 19.61 10.23 25.41
CA GLU A 194 20.77 9.50 25.93
C GLU A 194 21.92 9.70 24.93
N ASP A 195 23.07 10.23 25.36
CA ASP A 195 24.27 10.45 24.53
C ASP A 195 24.01 11.11 23.16
N GLU A 196 23.22 12.20 23.15
CA GLU A 196 22.78 12.94 21.95
C GLU A 196 21.86 12.17 20.98
N ALA A 197 21.50 10.91 21.31
CA ALA A 197 20.53 10.11 20.57
C ALA A 197 19.15 10.15 21.24
N LYS A 198 18.09 10.16 20.41
CA LYS A 198 16.71 9.96 20.90
C LYS A 198 16.49 8.46 21.15
N VAL A 199 16.28 8.10 22.41
CA VAL A 199 15.99 6.73 22.84
C VAL A 199 14.56 6.67 23.40
N GLY A 200 13.85 5.57 23.19
CA GLY A 200 12.51 5.41 23.74
C GLY A 200 12.49 5.03 25.21
N LYS A 201 11.49 5.55 25.93
CA LYS A 201 11.23 5.26 27.34
C LYS A 201 10.69 3.83 27.53
N ILE A 202 10.89 3.26 28.70
CA ILE A 202 10.24 2.00 29.10
C ILE A 202 8.72 2.22 29.23
N LEU A 203 7.93 1.41 28.53
CA LEU A 203 6.47 1.48 28.50
C LEU A 203 5.84 0.91 29.78
N THR A 204 6.01 1.59 30.90
CA THR A 204 5.39 1.19 32.18
C THR A 204 3.87 1.37 32.16
N SER A 205 3.15 0.64 33.02
CA SER A 205 1.69 0.76 33.14
C SER A 205 1.25 2.17 33.53
N SER A 206 2.07 2.92 34.27
CA SER A 206 1.80 4.33 34.60
C SER A 206 1.93 5.24 33.38
N LEU A 207 2.98 5.07 32.58
CA LEU A 207 3.19 5.82 31.34
C LEU A 207 2.06 5.55 30.33
N LEU A 208 1.71 4.28 30.12
CA LEU A 208 0.60 3.88 29.25
C LEU A 208 -0.73 4.49 29.72
N THR A 209 -1.02 4.47 31.03
CA THR A 209 -2.22 5.10 31.59
C THR A 209 -2.23 6.62 31.38
N SER A 210 -1.07 7.27 31.49
CA SER A 210 -0.95 8.72 31.29
C SER A 210 -1.22 9.10 29.83
N ILE A 211 -0.67 8.34 28.90
CA ILE A 211 -0.82 8.56 27.46
C ILE A 211 -2.24 8.30 27.01
N THR A 212 -2.86 7.17 27.41
CA THR A 212 -4.24 6.86 27.03
C THR A 212 -5.20 7.95 27.51
N LYS A 213 -5.08 8.42 28.75
CA LYS A 213 -5.89 9.53 29.27
C LYS A 213 -5.67 10.84 28.51
N SER A 214 -4.44 11.15 28.13
CA SER A 214 -4.12 12.38 27.40
C SER A 214 -4.68 12.35 25.98
N ILE A 215 -4.60 11.19 25.31
CA ILE A 215 -5.17 10.96 23.98
C ILE A 215 -6.70 10.95 24.02
N GLU A 216 -7.31 10.34 25.05
CA GLU A 216 -8.75 10.37 25.28
C GLU A 216 -9.27 11.80 25.33
N ARG A 217 -8.63 12.65 26.12
CA ARG A 217 -9.00 14.07 26.25
C ARG A 217 -8.82 14.85 24.94
N LYS A 218 -7.75 14.55 24.18
CA LYS A 218 -7.42 15.32 22.97
C LYS A 218 -8.29 14.92 21.76
N TYR A 219 -8.50 13.63 21.52
CA TYR A 219 -9.12 13.13 20.28
C TYR A 219 -10.50 12.51 20.47
N LEU A 220 -10.89 12.14 21.69
CA LEU A 220 -12.17 11.47 21.92
C LEU A 220 -13.18 12.37 22.63
N SER A 221 -12.79 13.55 23.10
CA SER A 221 -13.66 14.47 23.86
C SER A 221 -14.92 14.91 23.11
N TYR A 222 -14.84 15.06 21.80
CA TYR A 222 -16.01 15.34 20.96
C TYR A 222 -16.82 14.09 20.61
N VAL A 223 -16.26 12.88 20.77
CA VAL A 223 -16.86 11.61 20.34
C VAL A 223 -17.60 10.93 21.50
N ILE A 224 -16.98 10.89 22.67
CA ILE A 224 -17.51 10.19 23.84
C ILE A 224 -18.30 11.14 24.73
N GLN A 225 -19.34 10.63 25.39
CA GLN A 225 -20.08 11.44 26.36
C GLN A 225 -19.22 11.71 27.61
N PRO A 226 -19.38 12.86 28.28
CA PRO A 226 -18.71 13.12 29.55
C PRO A 226 -18.98 11.99 30.57
N GLY A 227 -17.92 11.32 31.03
CA GLY A 227 -18.02 10.23 32.00
C GLY A 227 -18.26 8.83 31.41
N GLN A 228 -18.34 8.69 30.09
CA GLN A 228 -18.39 7.37 29.43
C GLN A 228 -17.07 6.61 29.64
N GLU A 229 -17.14 5.39 30.21
CA GLU A 229 -15.96 4.54 30.38
C GLU A 229 -15.51 3.95 29.04
N MET A 230 -14.22 4.09 28.75
CA MET A 230 -13.59 3.58 27.53
C MET A 230 -12.95 2.19 27.74
N ASN A 231 -13.09 1.31 26.75
CA ASN A 231 -12.39 0.04 26.75
C ASN A 231 -10.92 0.25 26.32
N TRP A 232 -10.03 0.34 27.30
CA TRP A 232 -8.58 0.47 27.12
C TRP A 232 -7.81 -0.86 27.17
N GLU A 233 -8.48 -1.99 26.96
CA GLU A 233 -7.78 -3.27 26.78
C GLU A 233 -6.77 -3.17 25.64
N GLY A 234 -5.59 -3.74 25.89
CA GLY A 234 -4.49 -3.77 24.94
C GLY A 234 -4.17 -5.18 24.45
N VAL A 235 -3.41 -5.26 23.38
CA VAL A 235 -2.78 -6.50 22.93
C VAL A 235 -1.36 -6.23 22.48
N LEU A 236 -0.43 -7.06 22.94
CA LEU A 236 0.93 -7.17 22.43
C LEU A 236 0.97 -8.28 21.40
N ILE A 237 1.54 -7.99 20.24
CA ILE A 237 1.64 -8.92 19.11
C ILE A 237 3.08 -8.97 18.66
N TYR A 238 3.65 -10.16 18.73
CA TYR A 238 5.06 -10.37 18.43
C TYR A 238 5.33 -11.83 18.07
N ARG A 239 6.51 -12.09 17.52
CA ARG A 239 6.91 -13.44 17.12
C ARG A 239 7.94 -14.01 18.07
N ARG A 240 7.83 -15.33 18.29
CA ARG A 240 8.83 -16.13 18.99
C ARG A 240 9.36 -17.21 18.07
N TYR A 241 10.67 -17.42 18.10
CA TYR A 241 11.42 -18.33 17.26
C TYR A 241 12.20 -19.31 18.13
N ARG A 242 12.48 -20.49 17.56
CA ARG A 242 13.33 -21.48 18.22
C ARG A 242 14.80 -21.07 18.23
N THR A 243 15.27 -20.45 17.15
CA THR A 243 16.67 -20.07 16.96
C THR A 243 16.78 -18.74 16.22
N GLU A 244 17.96 -18.11 16.30
CA GLU A 244 18.25 -16.85 15.60
C GLU A 244 18.30 -17.05 14.08
N GLU A 245 18.70 -18.22 13.59
CA GLU A 245 18.71 -18.51 12.14
C GLU A 245 17.31 -18.50 11.54
N ILE A 246 16.31 -18.99 12.29
CA ILE A 246 14.91 -18.95 11.84
C ILE A 246 14.42 -17.52 11.82
N LYS A 247 14.76 -16.71 12.83
CA LYS A 247 14.42 -15.29 12.85
C LYS A 247 15.07 -14.53 11.69
N ALA A 248 16.34 -14.81 11.38
CA ALA A 248 17.04 -14.18 10.27
C ALA A 248 16.48 -14.56 8.88
N GLN A 249 15.84 -15.74 8.77
CA GLN A 249 15.15 -16.18 7.54
C GLN A 249 13.74 -15.61 7.41
N ASP A 250 13.21 -15.00 8.46
CA ASP A 250 11.85 -14.46 8.48
C ASP A 250 11.82 -13.05 7.90
N ALA A 251 11.43 -12.96 6.63
CA ALA A 251 11.30 -11.70 5.91
C ALA A 251 9.92 -11.04 6.08
N ASP A 252 8.98 -11.69 6.77
CA ASP A 252 7.64 -11.13 6.94
C ASP A 252 7.65 -10.02 8.00
N VAL A 253 7.24 -8.82 7.60
CA VAL A 253 6.98 -7.70 8.50
C VAL A 253 5.47 -7.62 8.78
N PHE A 254 5.06 -7.40 10.04
CA PHE A 254 3.65 -7.21 10.39
C PHE A 254 3.41 -5.82 10.98
N HIS A 255 2.34 -5.20 10.47
CA HIS A 255 1.98 -3.81 10.68
C HIS A 255 0.74 -3.65 11.58
N TYR A 256 0.59 -4.50 12.62
CA TYR A 256 -0.65 -4.55 13.42
C TYR A 256 -0.92 -3.25 14.19
N SER A 257 0.14 -2.56 14.63
CA SER A 257 0.05 -1.26 15.30
C SER A 257 0.23 -0.07 14.35
N ASP A 258 0.44 -0.30 13.05
CA ASP A 258 0.54 0.76 12.07
C ASP A 258 -0.89 1.09 11.58
N LEU A 259 -1.57 1.97 12.34
CA LEU A 259 -3.00 2.24 12.16
C LEU A 259 -3.31 3.01 10.87
N TYR A 260 -2.33 3.78 10.40
CA TYR A 260 -2.27 4.37 9.07
C TYR A 260 -1.16 3.63 8.33
N ASN A 261 -1.52 2.65 7.52
CA ASN A 261 -0.57 2.02 6.59
C ASN A 261 -1.36 1.52 5.39
N SER A 262 -1.72 2.47 4.51
CA SER A 262 -2.22 2.13 3.19
C SER A 262 -1.03 2.07 2.24
N PHE A 263 -1.01 1.01 1.44
CA PHE A 263 -0.06 0.85 0.34
C PHE A 263 -0.15 2.02 -0.65
N PHE A 264 -1.34 2.60 -0.84
CA PHE A 264 -1.61 3.60 -1.89
C PHE A 264 -1.69 5.04 -1.38
N ALA A 265 -1.92 5.28 -0.09
CA ALA A 265 -2.18 6.64 0.41
C ALA A 265 -1.03 7.62 0.10
N ASN A 266 0.22 7.21 0.27
CA ASN A 266 1.38 8.07 -0.05
C ASN A 266 1.48 8.35 -1.56
N ASP A 267 1.22 7.35 -2.40
CA ASP A 267 1.24 7.51 -3.86
C ASP A 267 0.12 8.43 -4.34
N LEU A 268 -1.08 8.28 -3.79
CA LEU A 268 -2.21 9.16 -4.08
C LEU A 268 -1.93 10.59 -3.63
N ASN A 269 -1.34 10.78 -2.45
CA ASN A 269 -0.91 12.09 -1.98
C ASN A 269 0.19 12.69 -2.88
N MET A 270 1.12 11.88 -3.36
CA MET A 270 2.14 12.33 -4.33
C MET A 270 1.51 12.81 -5.64
N VAL A 271 0.54 12.06 -6.18
CA VAL A 271 -0.20 12.46 -7.38
C VAL A 271 -0.99 13.74 -7.13
N GLU A 272 -1.70 13.84 -6.01
CA GLU A 272 -2.44 15.03 -5.61
C GLU A 272 -1.53 16.27 -5.56
N GLN A 273 -0.38 16.17 -4.88
CA GLN A 273 0.59 17.26 -4.81
C GLN A 273 1.12 17.64 -6.20
N ALA A 274 1.39 16.66 -7.06
CA ALA A 274 1.85 16.94 -8.43
C ALA A 274 0.78 17.70 -9.25
N ILE A 275 -0.49 17.39 -9.05
CA ILE A 275 -1.62 18.11 -9.66
C ILE A 275 -1.72 19.53 -9.08
N SER A 276 -1.69 19.67 -7.76
CA SER A 276 -1.90 20.93 -7.05
C SER A 276 -0.75 21.93 -7.25
N TYR A 277 0.48 21.45 -7.43
CA TYR A 277 1.65 22.29 -7.75
C TYR A 277 1.85 22.54 -9.26
N GLY A 278 0.92 22.10 -10.13
CA GLY A 278 1.03 22.27 -11.58
C GLY A 278 2.22 21.55 -12.22
N LYS A 279 2.78 20.53 -11.57
CA LYS A 279 3.92 19.76 -12.09
C LYS A 279 3.53 18.84 -13.24
N MET A 280 2.23 18.55 -13.36
CA MET A 280 1.65 17.75 -14.44
C MET A 280 1.27 18.60 -15.66
N ASP A 281 1.34 19.94 -15.55
CA ASP A 281 0.91 20.85 -16.59
C ASP A 281 1.87 20.75 -17.79
N GLN A 282 1.33 20.82 -19.01
CA GLN A 282 2.10 20.86 -20.26
C GLN A 282 2.83 19.57 -20.68
N ASN A 283 2.65 18.45 -19.95
CA ASN A 283 3.14 17.13 -20.34
C ASN A 283 1.99 16.27 -20.94
N PRO A 284 2.17 15.64 -22.13
CA PRO A 284 1.20 14.68 -22.68
C PRO A 284 0.77 13.59 -21.69
N LEU A 285 1.68 13.11 -20.84
CA LEU A 285 1.37 12.13 -19.81
C LEU A 285 0.46 12.71 -18.71
N GLY A 286 0.68 13.97 -18.31
CA GLY A 286 -0.16 14.66 -17.32
C GLY A 286 -1.60 14.81 -17.81
N ASN A 287 -1.77 15.20 -19.07
CA ASN A 287 -3.09 15.24 -19.71
C ASN A 287 -3.76 13.87 -19.75
N ALA A 288 -3.03 12.82 -20.11
CA ALA A 288 -3.56 11.45 -20.11
C ALA A 288 -3.97 10.97 -18.71
N ILE A 289 -3.25 11.38 -17.66
CA ILE A 289 -3.64 11.10 -16.26
C ILE A 289 -4.95 11.81 -15.93
N PHE A 290 -5.09 13.10 -16.29
CA PHE A 290 -6.34 13.82 -16.10
C PHE A 290 -7.49 13.18 -16.88
N ASP A 291 -7.24 12.72 -18.10
CA ASP A 291 -8.21 11.96 -18.87
C ASP A 291 -8.62 10.68 -18.14
N TYR A 292 -7.65 9.89 -17.71
CA TYR A 292 -7.93 8.65 -17.00
C TYR A 292 -8.77 8.85 -15.73
N ILE A 293 -8.44 9.87 -14.92
CA ILE A 293 -9.16 10.16 -13.66
C ILE A 293 -10.58 10.68 -13.92
N THR A 294 -10.75 11.56 -14.91
CA THR A 294 -12.03 12.26 -15.15
C THR A 294 -12.92 11.57 -16.18
N GLY A 295 -12.46 10.48 -16.80
CA GLY A 295 -13.07 9.80 -17.95
C GLY A 295 -14.56 9.53 -17.84
N VAL A 296 -14.97 8.92 -16.72
CA VAL A 296 -16.38 8.55 -16.51
C VAL A 296 -17.26 9.80 -16.40
N TYR A 297 -16.80 10.81 -15.66
CA TYR A 297 -17.58 12.04 -15.48
C TYR A 297 -17.66 12.86 -16.77
N ALA A 298 -16.57 12.92 -17.54
CA ALA A 298 -16.56 13.57 -18.84
C ALA A 298 -17.51 12.89 -19.84
N GLU A 299 -17.64 11.55 -19.78
CA GLU A 299 -18.61 10.80 -20.58
C GLU A 299 -20.06 11.13 -20.22
N GLU A 300 -20.37 11.27 -18.92
CA GLU A 300 -21.71 11.66 -18.45
C GLU A 300 -22.04 13.14 -18.72
N ASN A 301 -21.02 13.99 -18.89
CA ASN A 301 -21.15 15.44 -19.05
C ASN A 301 -20.42 15.96 -20.31
N PRO A 302 -20.86 15.57 -21.53
CA PRO A 302 -20.15 15.88 -22.77
C PRO A 302 -20.07 17.39 -23.09
N ASN A 303 -20.96 18.19 -22.52
CA ASN A 303 -20.99 19.66 -22.63
C ASN A 303 -19.79 20.36 -21.97
N LEU A 304 -19.03 19.66 -21.12
CA LEU A 304 -17.81 20.21 -20.52
C LEU A 304 -16.63 20.26 -21.50
N HIS A 305 -16.71 19.51 -22.62
CA HIS A 305 -15.64 19.43 -23.63
C HIS A 305 -14.26 19.07 -23.06
N TRP A 306 -14.22 18.35 -21.93
CA TRP A 306 -12.97 17.93 -21.29
C TRP A 306 -12.22 16.84 -22.06
N MET A 307 -12.92 16.13 -22.94
CA MET A 307 -12.40 15.05 -23.77
C MET A 307 -13.04 15.06 -25.14
N ASN A 308 -12.27 14.66 -26.14
CA ASN A 308 -12.82 14.36 -27.46
C ASN A 308 -13.46 12.96 -27.47
N LEU A 309 -14.69 12.85 -27.01
CA LEU A 309 -15.44 11.59 -27.01
C LEU A 309 -15.76 11.07 -28.42
N GLN A 310 -15.57 11.87 -29.47
CA GLN A 310 -15.78 11.42 -30.85
C GLN A 310 -14.69 10.44 -31.31
N GLU A 311 -13.49 10.52 -30.73
CA GLU A 311 -12.38 9.60 -31.01
C GLU A 311 -12.44 8.33 -30.16
N ARG A 312 -13.31 8.30 -29.14
CA ARG A 312 -13.50 7.11 -28.30
C ARG A 312 -14.26 6.04 -29.07
N ILE A 313 -13.70 4.82 -29.05
CA ILE A 313 -14.34 3.64 -29.62
C ILE A 313 -14.83 2.74 -28.48
N ASP A 314 -16.15 2.63 -28.31
CA ASP A 314 -16.76 1.60 -27.46
C ASP A 314 -16.90 0.32 -28.28
N VAL A 315 -15.98 -0.63 -28.09
CA VAL A 315 -15.92 -1.86 -28.91
C VAL A 315 -17.22 -2.67 -28.85
N GLN A 316 -18.01 -2.55 -27.79
CA GLN A 316 -19.28 -3.27 -27.62
C GLN A 316 -20.43 -2.52 -28.29
N ARG A 317 -20.58 -1.23 -28.02
CA ARG A 317 -21.78 -0.45 -28.39
C ARG A 317 -21.70 0.23 -29.75
N THR A 318 -20.49 0.55 -30.22
CA THR A 318 -20.29 1.38 -31.43
C THR A 318 -21.00 0.82 -32.66
N TRP A 319 -21.12 -0.51 -32.77
CA TRP A 319 -21.62 -1.18 -33.97
C TRP A 319 -22.91 -1.99 -33.79
N GLU A 320 -23.64 -1.83 -32.68
CA GLU A 320 -24.88 -2.59 -32.38
C GLU A 320 -25.99 -2.41 -33.44
N LYS A 321 -25.96 -1.33 -34.23
CA LYS A 321 -26.96 -0.98 -35.26
C LYS A 321 -26.57 -1.39 -36.69
N GLY A 322 -26.01 -2.59 -36.87
CA GLY A 322 -25.82 -3.18 -38.21
C GLY A 322 -24.52 -2.79 -38.94
N LYS A 323 -23.56 -2.17 -38.25
CA LYS A 323 -22.25 -1.77 -38.79
C LYS A 323 -21.19 -2.87 -38.60
N LYS A 324 -21.54 -4.12 -38.92
CA LYS A 324 -20.64 -5.28 -38.72
C LYS A 324 -19.33 -5.16 -39.49
N GLN A 325 -19.36 -4.52 -40.68
CA GLN A 325 -18.17 -4.32 -41.48
C GLN A 325 -17.17 -3.41 -40.76
N GLU A 326 -17.62 -2.27 -40.22
CA GLU A 326 -16.75 -1.36 -39.46
C GLU A 326 -16.14 -2.02 -38.22
N GLN A 327 -16.90 -2.89 -37.54
CA GLN A 327 -16.37 -3.70 -36.43
C GLN A 327 -15.28 -4.67 -36.91
N ALA A 328 -15.53 -5.38 -38.03
CA ALA A 328 -14.54 -6.28 -38.61
C ALA A 328 -13.28 -5.51 -39.02
N ASP A 329 -13.44 -4.35 -39.66
CA ASP A 329 -12.34 -3.48 -40.08
C ASP A 329 -11.52 -3.01 -38.86
N PHE A 330 -12.17 -2.66 -37.74
CA PHE A 330 -11.48 -2.32 -36.49
C PHE A 330 -10.61 -3.48 -35.99
N PHE A 331 -11.16 -4.70 -35.92
CA PHE A 331 -10.39 -5.86 -35.48
C PHE A 331 -9.29 -6.23 -36.47
N HIS A 332 -9.55 -6.19 -37.78
CA HIS A 332 -8.55 -6.46 -38.81
C HIS A 332 -7.37 -5.48 -38.72
N HIS A 333 -7.66 -4.20 -38.51
CA HIS A 333 -6.63 -3.18 -38.37
C HIS A 333 -5.78 -3.36 -37.10
N HIS A 334 -6.41 -3.63 -35.95
CA HIS A 334 -5.68 -3.71 -34.68
C HIS A 334 -5.07 -5.09 -34.39
N LEU A 335 -5.58 -6.15 -35.02
CA LEU A 335 -5.04 -7.51 -34.94
C LEU A 335 -4.19 -7.88 -36.15
N ASP A 336 -3.81 -6.89 -36.97
CA ASP A 336 -2.84 -7.08 -38.02
C ASP A 336 -1.52 -7.62 -37.43
N ILE A 337 -0.88 -8.52 -38.17
CA ILE A 337 0.36 -9.17 -37.76
C ILE A 337 1.49 -8.14 -37.57
N ASP A 338 1.47 -7.06 -38.36
CA ASP A 338 2.47 -5.99 -38.29
C ASP A 338 2.33 -5.15 -36.99
N LYS A 339 1.17 -5.21 -36.32
CA LYS A 339 0.94 -4.56 -35.02
C LYS A 339 1.27 -5.45 -33.82
N ALA A 340 1.50 -6.74 -34.03
CA ALA A 340 1.89 -7.66 -32.96
C ALA A 340 3.39 -7.58 -32.67
N PRO A 341 3.83 -7.87 -31.42
CA PRO A 341 5.25 -7.93 -31.12
C PRO A 341 5.95 -9.01 -31.95
N LEU A 342 7.14 -8.69 -32.46
CA LEU A 342 7.97 -9.66 -33.20
C LEU A 342 8.36 -10.87 -32.34
N GLY A 343 8.65 -10.61 -31.05
CA GLY A 343 8.94 -11.63 -30.06
C GLY A 343 7.67 -12.23 -29.47
N LYS A 344 7.58 -13.56 -29.45
CA LYS A 344 6.50 -14.30 -28.81
C LYS A 344 7.01 -15.12 -27.65
N TRP A 345 6.29 -15.11 -26.52
CA TRP A 345 6.64 -15.99 -25.42
C TRP A 345 6.45 -17.46 -25.85
N PRO A 346 7.45 -18.34 -25.67
CA PRO A 346 7.39 -19.71 -26.19
C PRO A 346 6.51 -20.60 -25.29
N SER A 347 5.22 -20.31 -25.20
CA SER A 347 4.21 -21.02 -24.40
C SER A 347 3.21 -21.73 -25.31
N ARG A 348 2.66 -22.86 -24.83
CA ARG A 348 1.51 -23.54 -25.48
C ARG A 348 0.18 -22.76 -25.34
N PHE A 349 0.13 -21.81 -24.41
CA PHE A 349 -1.04 -20.99 -24.14
C PHE A 349 -0.88 -19.65 -24.87
N MET A 350 -1.64 -19.48 -25.95
CA MET A 350 -1.67 -18.24 -26.72
C MET A 350 -2.67 -17.24 -26.13
N PRO A 351 -2.45 -15.92 -26.30
CA PRO A 351 -3.41 -14.90 -25.92
C PRO A 351 -4.77 -15.11 -26.60
N CYS A 352 -5.86 -14.91 -25.86
CA CYS A 352 -7.21 -14.83 -26.40
C CYS A 352 -7.41 -13.51 -27.17
N LEU A 353 -8.46 -13.41 -27.99
CA LEU A 353 -8.74 -12.26 -28.86
C LEU A 353 -8.53 -10.88 -28.19
N MET A 354 -9.19 -10.64 -27.05
CA MET A 354 -9.10 -9.36 -26.35
C MET A 354 -7.75 -9.13 -25.67
N GLN A 355 -7.03 -10.21 -25.30
CA GLN A 355 -5.67 -10.10 -24.81
C GLN A 355 -4.72 -9.72 -25.95
N GLN A 356 -4.86 -10.33 -27.13
CA GLN A 356 -4.06 -9.98 -28.30
C GLN A 356 -4.31 -8.54 -28.73
N LEU A 357 -5.57 -8.10 -28.74
CA LEU A 357 -5.92 -6.71 -29.01
C LEU A 357 -5.24 -5.78 -28.00
N ALA A 358 -5.31 -6.09 -26.71
CA ALA A 358 -4.67 -5.33 -25.66
C ALA A 358 -3.14 -5.29 -25.81
N ILE A 359 -2.51 -6.43 -26.16
CA ILE A 359 -1.07 -6.51 -26.44
C ILE A 359 -0.73 -5.54 -27.58
N ASN A 360 -1.39 -5.66 -28.73
CA ASN A 360 -1.12 -4.84 -29.92
C ASN A 360 -1.28 -3.34 -29.66
N LEU A 361 -2.25 -2.96 -28.81
CA LEU A 361 -2.48 -1.56 -28.42
C LEU A 361 -1.46 -1.01 -27.42
N SER A 362 -0.75 -1.87 -26.67
CA SER A 362 0.03 -1.42 -25.51
C SER A 362 1.52 -1.71 -25.55
N TRP A 363 1.97 -2.68 -26.36
CA TRP A 363 3.35 -3.19 -26.24
C TRP A 363 4.42 -2.23 -26.77
N LYS A 364 4.08 -1.38 -27.76
CA LYS A 364 5.01 -0.44 -28.38
C LYS A 364 4.51 1.00 -28.25
N PRO A 365 5.34 1.95 -27.79
CA PRO A 365 5.00 3.37 -27.89
C PRO A 365 4.82 3.76 -29.36
N SER A 366 3.69 4.37 -29.69
CA SER A 366 3.42 4.90 -31.04
C SER A 366 2.58 6.16 -30.93
N SER A 367 2.54 6.97 -31.97
CA SER A 367 1.64 8.12 -32.04
C SER A 367 0.16 7.74 -32.02
N GLU A 368 -0.17 6.48 -32.36
CA GLU A 368 -1.53 5.94 -32.31
C GLU A 368 -1.90 5.43 -30.91
N ASN A 369 -0.90 5.16 -30.06
CA ASN A 369 -1.10 4.59 -28.74
C ASN A 369 -1.12 5.69 -27.67
N LEU A 370 -2.10 5.63 -26.78
CA LEU A 370 -2.13 6.50 -25.62
C LEU A 370 -0.98 6.16 -24.67
N PRO A 371 -0.39 7.15 -23.98
CA PRO A 371 0.72 6.91 -23.06
C PRO A 371 0.32 6.09 -21.83
N ILE A 372 -0.99 5.90 -21.60
CA ILE A 372 -1.56 5.10 -20.53
C ILE A 372 -2.54 4.12 -21.13
N PHE A 373 -2.38 2.84 -20.78
CA PHE A 373 -3.30 1.79 -21.19
C PHE A 373 -3.63 0.90 -20.00
N SER A 374 -4.92 0.80 -19.67
CA SER A 374 -5.39 -0.01 -18.54
C SER A 374 -6.07 -1.29 -19.04
N VAL A 375 -5.67 -2.45 -18.50
CA VAL A 375 -6.32 -3.73 -18.77
C VAL A 375 -7.02 -4.22 -17.52
N ASN A 376 -8.35 -4.22 -17.55
CA ASN A 376 -9.17 -4.82 -16.50
C ASN A 376 -9.44 -6.29 -16.84
N GLY A 377 -9.06 -7.18 -15.93
CA GLY A 377 -9.26 -8.62 -16.09
C GLY A 377 -9.67 -9.28 -14.76
N PRO A 378 -10.81 -9.98 -14.68
CA PRO A 378 -11.16 -10.81 -13.53
C PRO A 378 -10.06 -11.83 -13.13
N PRO A 379 -10.14 -12.44 -11.94
CA PRO A 379 -9.24 -13.53 -11.57
C PRO A 379 -9.27 -14.66 -12.62
N GLY A 380 -8.10 -15.15 -13.03
CA GLY A 380 -7.97 -16.23 -14.01
C GLY A 380 -7.98 -15.82 -15.49
N THR A 381 -8.13 -14.54 -15.84
CA THR A 381 -8.16 -14.08 -17.24
C THR A 381 -6.78 -13.87 -17.87
N GLY A 382 -5.75 -14.60 -17.42
CA GLY A 382 -4.44 -14.63 -18.09
C GLY A 382 -3.67 -13.30 -18.19
N LYS A 383 -3.79 -12.38 -17.20
CA LYS A 383 -3.01 -11.12 -17.18
C LYS A 383 -1.49 -11.36 -17.28
N THR A 384 -0.99 -12.42 -16.65
CA THR A 384 0.41 -12.81 -16.75
C THR A 384 0.79 -13.26 -18.17
N THR A 385 -0.14 -13.89 -18.92
CA THR A 385 0.07 -14.24 -20.32
C THR A 385 0.27 -13.00 -21.17
N LEU A 386 -0.56 -11.97 -20.98
CA LEU A 386 -0.41 -10.68 -21.65
C LEU A 386 0.96 -10.05 -21.36
N LEU A 387 1.37 -10.01 -20.09
CA LEU A 387 2.67 -9.46 -19.69
C LEU A 387 3.85 -10.21 -20.32
N LYS A 388 3.77 -11.54 -20.41
CA LYS A 388 4.81 -12.39 -21.03
C LYS A 388 5.04 -12.05 -22.50
N GLU A 389 3.97 -11.75 -23.24
CA GLU A 389 4.08 -11.37 -24.65
C GLU A 389 4.73 -10.00 -24.83
N ILE A 390 4.37 -9.02 -23.99
CA ILE A 390 5.02 -7.68 -24.00
C ILE A 390 6.52 -7.81 -23.69
N ILE A 391 6.88 -8.60 -22.68
CA ILE A 391 8.28 -8.82 -22.30
C ILE A 391 9.05 -9.52 -23.43
N ALA A 392 8.47 -10.56 -24.04
CA ALA A 392 9.09 -11.26 -25.16
C ALA A 392 9.30 -10.32 -26.36
N GLY A 393 8.30 -9.51 -26.69
CA GLY A 393 8.37 -8.48 -27.71
C GLY A 393 9.54 -7.52 -27.49
N ASN A 394 9.59 -6.91 -26.30
CA ASN A 394 10.63 -5.94 -25.96
C ASN A 394 12.04 -6.54 -25.96
N VAL A 395 12.20 -7.77 -25.45
CA VAL A 395 13.50 -8.47 -25.46
C VAL A 395 13.96 -8.75 -26.88
N VAL A 396 13.08 -9.26 -27.75
CA VAL A 396 13.43 -9.64 -29.12
C VAL A 396 13.71 -8.40 -29.98
N GLU A 397 12.86 -7.37 -29.93
CA GLU A 397 13.08 -6.16 -30.74
C GLU A 397 14.38 -5.44 -30.33
N ARG A 398 14.64 -5.32 -29.03
CA ARG A 398 15.89 -4.77 -28.54
C ARG A 398 17.10 -5.59 -28.99
N ALA A 399 17.00 -6.92 -28.96
CA ALA A 399 18.06 -7.80 -29.45
C ALA A 399 18.29 -7.63 -30.96
N CYS A 400 17.22 -7.48 -31.77
CA CYS A 400 17.32 -7.19 -33.20
C CYS A 400 18.01 -5.84 -33.47
N MET A 401 17.82 -4.83 -32.63
CA MET A 401 18.52 -3.56 -32.73
C MET A 401 20.00 -3.69 -32.37
N LEU A 402 20.32 -4.34 -31.26
CA LEU A 402 21.69 -4.60 -30.83
C LEU A 402 22.47 -5.44 -31.86
N ALA A 403 21.81 -6.36 -32.55
CA ALA A 403 22.42 -7.19 -33.60
C ALA A 403 22.81 -6.42 -34.87
N LYS A 404 22.43 -5.14 -35.01
CA LYS A 404 22.84 -4.28 -36.13
C LYS A 404 24.24 -3.69 -35.96
N TYR A 405 24.78 -3.68 -34.74
CA TYR A 405 26.13 -3.19 -34.47
C TYR A 405 27.16 -4.25 -34.91
N GLU A 406 28.16 -3.83 -35.69
CA GLU A 406 29.28 -4.72 -36.05
C GLU A 406 30.16 -5.00 -34.83
N ASP A 407 30.43 -3.97 -34.02
CA ASP A 407 31.08 -4.08 -32.72
C ASP A 407 30.07 -3.79 -31.59
N PRO A 408 29.75 -4.77 -30.72
CA PRO A 408 28.80 -4.59 -29.61
C PRO A 408 29.13 -3.43 -28.67
N ASP A 409 30.41 -3.06 -28.53
CA ASP A 409 30.81 -1.98 -27.62
C ASP A 409 30.35 -0.60 -28.12
N GLU A 410 30.11 -0.44 -29.43
CA GLU A 410 29.59 0.80 -30.03
C GLU A 410 28.14 1.13 -29.61
N ALA A 411 27.41 0.14 -29.10
CA ALA A 411 26.06 0.35 -28.57
C ALA A 411 26.07 1.13 -27.24
N PHE A 412 27.21 1.23 -26.56
CA PHE A 412 27.33 1.78 -25.21
C PHE A 412 28.21 3.02 -25.17
N VAL A 413 27.84 3.97 -24.31
CA VAL A 413 28.61 5.18 -24.03
C VAL A 413 28.79 5.34 -22.53
N GLN A 414 30.01 5.61 -22.08
CA GLN A 414 30.29 5.87 -20.67
C GLN A 414 29.75 7.24 -20.25
N LYS A 415 29.07 7.29 -19.11
CA LYS A 415 28.52 8.50 -18.47
C LYS A 415 29.04 8.60 -17.03
N CYS A 416 29.08 9.82 -16.49
CA CYS A 416 29.41 10.07 -15.09
C CYS A 416 28.13 10.22 -14.25
N PHE A 417 28.19 9.77 -13.01
CA PHE A 417 27.20 10.15 -11.99
C PHE A 417 27.31 11.65 -11.67
N GLN A 418 26.23 12.26 -11.16
CA GLN A 418 26.18 13.70 -10.87
C GLN A 418 26.25 14.05 -9.38
N ASP A 419 26.03 13.06 -8.52
CA ASP A 419 25.67 13.26 -7.11
C ASP A 419 26.35 12.26 -6.15
N GLY A 420 27.30 11.45 -6.63
CA GLY A 420 28.05 10.53 -5.80
C GLY A 420 29.07 11.22 -4.89
N ASP A 421 29.36 10.59 -3.76
CA ASP A 421 30.20 11.12 -2.68
C ASP A 421 31.69 10.75 -2.81
N LYS A 422 32.09 10.08 -3.90
CA LYS A 422 33.47 9.67 -4.21
C LYS A 422 34.05 10.50 -5.37
N PRO A 423 35.34 10.34 -5.75
CA PRO A 423 35.94 11.08 -6.86
C PRO A 423 35.12 11.00 -8.15
N HIS A 424 35.17 12.08 -8.95
CA HIS A 424 34.39 12.24 -10.18
C HIS A 424 32.87 12.08 -9.99
N CYS A 425 32.36 12.45 -8.81
CA CYS A 425 30.95 12.33 -8.45
C CYS A 425 30.41 10.89 -8.50
N GLY A 426 31.29 9.87 -8.40
CA GLY A 426 30.89 8.46 -8.38
C GLY A 426 30.48 7.95 -7.00
N TYR A 427 29.82 6.79 -6.94
CA TYR A 427 29.53 6.08 -5.69
C TYR A 427 30.62 5.06 -5.31
N SER A 428 31.57 4.81 -6.21
CA SER A 428 32.72 3.93 -5.99
C SER A 428 34.01 4.63 -6.38
N LYS A 429 35.08 4.39 -5.60
CA LYS A 429 36.43 4.89 -5.92
C LYS A 429 37.04 4.25 -7.16
N PHE A 430 36.55 3.08 -7.56
CA PHE A 430 37.08 2.31 -8.69
C PHE A 430 36.19 2.39 -9.93
N TYR A 431 34.90 2.62 -9.74
CA TYR A 431 33.90 2.72 -10.81
C TYR A 431 33.18 4.06 -10.67
N TRP A 432 33.69 5.08 -11.36
CA TRP A 432 33.20 6.46 -11.26
C TRP A 432 32.11 6.82 -12.26
N GLY A 433 31.78 5.90 -13.18
CA GLY A 433 30.74 6.10 -14.19
C GLY A 433 29.93 4.83 -14.46
N TYR A 434 28.93 4.96 -15.32
CA TYR A 434 28.06 3.89 -15.80
C TYR A 434 28.01 3.90 -17.33
N TYR A 435 27.54 2.80 -17.95
CA TYR A 435 27.32 2.75 -19.39
C TYR A 435 25.84 2.98 -19.69
N ASP A 436 25.58 3.88 -20.63
CA ASP A 436 24.26 4.16 -21.19
C ASP A 436 24.22 3.70 -22.66
N PHE A 437 23.04 3.58 -23.25
CA PHE A 437 22.91 3.31 -24.68
C PHE A 437 23.23 4.56 -25.49
N ASN A 438 24.02 4.38 -26.54
CA ASN A 438 24.33 5.43 -27.50
C ASN A 438 23.09 5.79 -28.36
N ASP A 439 22.26 4.80 -28.70
CA ASP A 439 20.97 4.99 -29.37
C ASP A 439 19.84 5.13 -28.33
N GLU A 440 19.16 6.27 -28.33
CA GLU A 440 18.01 6.53 -27.45
C GLU A 440 16.85 5.55 -27.68
N GLN A 441 16.67 5.02 -28.91
CA GLN A 441 15.61 4.05 -29.19
C GLN A 441 15.80 2.73 -28.42
N LEU A 442 17.03 2.36 -28.07
CA LEU A 442 17.27 1.16 -27.23
C LEU A 442 16.72 1.33 -25.81
N LYS A 443 16.50 2.57 -25.36
CA LYS A 443 15.98 2.89 -24.03
C LYS A 443 14.46 2.72 -23.95
N ASP A 444 13.76 2.82 -25.08
CA ASP A 444 12.31 2.59 -25.16
C ASP A 444 11.89 1.16 -24.79
N TYR A 445 12.84 0.21 -24.81
CA TYR A 445 12.63 -1.19 -24.42
C TYR A 445 12.97 -1.47 -22.95
N GLY A 446 13.28 -0.42 -22.17
CA GLY A 446 13.39 -0.51 -20.72
C GLY A 446 12.04 -0.85 -20.10
N MET A 447 12.00 -1.81 -19.18
CA MET A 447 10.76 -2.25 -18.53
C MET A 447 10.90 -2.19 -17.01
N LEU A 448 9.94 -1.54 -16.37
CA LEU A 448 9.75 -1.58 -14.92
C LEU A 448 8.44 -2.33 -14.64
N VAL A 449 8.54 -3.47 -13.95
CA VAL A 449 7.37 -4.23 -13.51
C VAL A 449 7.24 -4.07 -12.01
N ALA A 450 6.11 -3.51 -11.57
CA ALA A 450 5.81 -3.26 -10.17
C ALA A 450 4.48 -3.92 -9.77
N SER A 451 4.35 -4.30 -8.51
CA SER A 451 3.12 -4.83 -7.93
C SER A 451 3.09 -4.54 -6.43
N SER A 452 1.90 -4.27 -5.91
CA SER A 452 1.65 -4.09 -4.47
C SER A 452 1.70 -5.37 -3.66
N ASN A 453 1.84 -6.51 -4.33
CA ASN A 453 1.91 -7.82 -3.73
C ASN A 453 3.24 -8.49 -4.09
N ASN A 454 4.09 -8.70 -3.08
CA ASN A 454 5.37 -9.40 -3.23
C ASN A 454 5.20 -10.82 -3.80
N ALA A 455 4.13 -11.54 -3.45
CA ALA A 455 3.87 -12.86 -4.01
C ALA A 455 3.57 -12.78 -5.52
N ALA A 456 2.94 -11.70 -6.00
CA ALA A 456 2.72 -11.50 -7.42
C ALA A 456 4.04 -11.16 -8.16
N VAL A 457 4.92 -10.35 -7.55
CA VAL A 457 6.27 -10.09 -8.08
C VAL A 457 7.07 -11.40 -8.15
N GLU A 458 7.05 -12.18 -7.07
CA GLU A 458 7.74 -13.47 -6.98
C GLU A 458 7.20 -14.47 -8.01
N ASN A 459 5.89 -14.52 -8.23
CA ASN A 459 5.31 -15.37 -9.27
C ASN A 459 5.80 -14.95 -10.66
N ILE A 460 5.83 -13.64 -10.95
CA ILE A 460 6.34 -13.13 -12.22
C ILE A 460 7.82 -13.49 -12.41
N THR A 461 8.67 -13.27 -11.39
CA THR A 461 10.12 -13.56 -11.51
C THR A 461 10.43 -15.05 -11.57
N LYS A 462 9.69 -15.90 -10.84
CA LYS A 462 9.82 -17.37 -10.95
C LYS A 462 9.39 -17.87 -12.32
N GLU A 463 8.36 -17.27 -12.90
CA GLU A 463 7.85 -17.68 -14.21
C GLU A 463 8.68 -17.13 -15.40
N LEU A 464 9.54 -16.13 -15.18
CA LEU A 464 10.36 -15.47 -16.20
C LEU A 464 11.88 -15.76 -16.03
N PRO A 465 12.46 -16.84 -16.62
CA PRO A 465 11.83 -17.94 -17.34
C PRO A 465 11.87 -19.26 -16.55
N ASP A 466 10.70 -19.84 -16.24
CA ASP A 466 10.60 -21.24 -15.83
C ASP A 466 10.62 -22.15 -17.07
N ARG A 467 11.60 -23.05 -17.14
CA ARG A 467 11.71 -24.07 -18.20
C ARG A 467 10.43 -24.89 -18.38
N ASN A 468 9.67 -25.14 -17.31
CA ASN A 468 8.42 -25.89 -17.39
C ASN A 468 7.28 -25.11 -18.07
N CYS A 469 7.36 -23.78 -18.07
CA CYS A 469 6.40 -22.90 -18.72
C CYS A 469 6.71 -22.67 -20.21
N VAL A 470 7.87 -23.12 -20.68
CA VAL A 470 8.24 -23.11 -22.09
C VAL A 470 7.68 -24.37 -22.76
N ALA A 471 7.10 -24.20 -23.95
CA ALA A 471 6.66 -25.31 -24.78
C ALA A 471 7.81 -26.29 -24.97
N LYS A 472 7.59 -27.55 -24.62
CA LYS A 472 8.59 -28.59 -24.91
C LYS A 472 8.74 -28.65 -26.42
N ARG A 473 9.99 -28.84 -26.87
CA ARG A 473 10.26 -29.18 -28.26
C ARG A 473 9.47 -30.46 -28.54
N ASP A 474 8.42 -30.36 -29.35
CA ASP A 474 7.82 -31.55 -29.93
C ASP A 474 8.93 -32.15 -30.81
N THR A 475 9.43 -33.32 -30.40
CA THR A 475 10.29 -34.15 -31.24
C THR A 475 9.43 -34.58 -32.42
N ALA A 476 9.57 -33.86 -33.54
CA ALA A 476 9.03 -34.25 -34.83
C ALA A 476 9.68 -35.55 -35.32
#